data_AF-A0A2P8WAY8-F1
#
_entry.id   AF-A0A2P8WAY8-F1
#
_cell.length_a   1.000
_cell.length_b   1.000
_cell.length_c   1.000
_cell.angle_alpha   90.00
_cell.angle_beta   90.00
_cell.angle_gamma   90.00
#
_symmetry.space_group_name_H-M   'P 1'
#
loop_
_entity.id
_entity.type
_entity.pdbx_description
1 polymer ?
#
loop_
_entity_poly.entity_id
_entity_poly.type
_entity_poly.pdbx_seq_one_letter_code
_entity_poly.pdbx_strand_id
1 'polypeptide(L)'
;MPIFSEPSLAMAEASSPLTDDRPPDRPAVQSVRSPWLTRLISPQSNQLTLVGHLALAGTLLLGSLSLNVWMFAFASSQERDWLNLNTVAKTRADSQALVTNIQATAAERSRMVDQFMLIQARVETHVQVMGLFYKLNFIALGTVGLATGLASISLFFISKVGWEQVNNALINLFILSSGLVIFHSNLILIFKFQDNIQLNGQLYTEYTQLYNAVLSYWAIQPSTPNSPTPADFILATDQRLTELGQIALDFDVSRVSQWSQPLEGAGAEPSP
;
A
#
# COMPACT_ATOMS: atom_id res chain seq x y z
N MET A 1 -35.69 -22.65 3.26
CA MET A 1 -35.46 -23.42 2.02
C MET A 1 -36.77 -23.46 1.23
N PRO A 2 -36.95 -22.65 0.19
CA PRO A 2 -38.04 -22.82 -0.75
C PRO A 2 -37.59 -23.72 -1.91
N ILE A 3 -38.47 -24.65 -2.25
CA ILE A 3 -38.37 -25.60 -3.36
C ILE A 3 -38.74 -24.82 -4.64
N PHE A 4 -37.81 -24.74 -5.59
CA PHE A 4 -38.08 -24.20 -6.93
C PHE A 4 -38.53 -25.34 -7.85
N SER A 5 -39.75 -25.22 -8.35
CA SER A 5 -40.35 -26.09 -9.35
C SER A 5 -39.89 -25.66 -10.75
N GLU A 6 -39.38 -26.58 -11.56
CA GLU A 6 -39.09 -26.36 -12.98
C GLU A 6 -40.39 -26.36 -13.81
N PRO A 7 -40.58 -25.41 -14.74
CA PRO A 7 -41.61 -25.52 -15.77
C PRO A 7 -41.05 -26.26 -16.99
N SER A 8 -41.68 -27.38 -17.34
CA SER A 8 -41.46 -28.10 -18.60
C SER A 8 -42.00 -27.29 -19.78
N LEU A 9 -41.10 -26.84 -20.65
CA LEU A 9 -41.44 -26.16 -21.89
C LEU A 9 -41.23 -27.13 -23.05
N ALA A 10 -42.35 -27.65 -23.56
CA ALA A 10 -42.41 -28.39 -24.81
C ALA A 10 -42.03 -27.45 -25.97
N MET A 11 -40.94 -27.76 -26.67
CA MET A 11 -40.56 -27.06 -27.90
C MET A 11 -41.29 -27.68 -29.09
N ALA A 12 -42.13 -26.88 -29.74
CA ALA A 12 -42.67 -27.17 -31.06
C ALA A 12 -41.66 -26.67 -32.12
N GLU A 13 -41.13 -27.60 -32.92
CA GLU A 13 -40.37 -27.31 -34.13
C GLU A 13 -41.30 -26.71 -35.20
N ALA A 14 -41.13 -25.42 -35.48
CA ALA A 14 -41.68 -24.78 -36.67
C ALA A 14 -40.54 -24.52 -37.66
N SER A 15 -40.46 -25.34 -38.69
CA SER A 15 -39.53 -25.19 -39.82
C SER A 15 -39.94 -23.99 -40.66
N SER A 16 -39.17 -22.90 -40.54
CA SER A 16 -39.32 -21.71 -41.40
C SER A 16 -38.54 -21.90 -42.71
N PRO A 17 -39.10 -21.48 -43.86
CA PRO A 17 -38.45 -21.61 -45.16
C PRO A 17 -37.22 -20.68 -45.27
N LEU A 18 -36.10 -21.26 -45.73
CA LEU A 18 -34.85 -20.58 -46.06
C LEU A 18 -35.12 -19.44 -47.07
N THR A 19 -35.13 -18.21 -46.58
CA THR A 19 -35.02 -16.99 -47.37
C THR A 19 -33.53 -16.63 -47.48
N ASP A 20 -33.05 -16.51 -48.72
CA ASP A 20 -31.65 -16.16 -49.06
C ASP A 20 -31.39 -14.68 -48.74
N ASP A 21 -31.25 -14.38 -47.45
CA ASP A 21 -30.84 -13.08 -46.92
C ASP A 21 -29.32 -12.94 -47.04
N ARG A 22 -28.80 -12.81 -48.27
CA ARG A 22 -27.43 -12.30 -48.44
C ARG A 22 -27.43 -10.83 -48.03
N PRO A 23 -26.74 -10.46 -46.93
CA PRO A 23 -26.67 -9.07 -46.53
C PRO A 23 -25.96 -8.27 -47.65
N PRO A 24 -26.45 -7.07 -47.99
CA PRO A 24 -25.81 -6.23 -49.00
C PRO A 24 -24.34 -6.01 -48.67
N ASP A 25 -23.47 -6.10 -49.68
CA ASP A 25 -22.02 -5.93 -49.57
C ASP A 25 -21.70 -4.68 -48.73
N ARG A 26 -21.29 -4.90 -47.48
CA ARG A 26 -20.90 -3.80 -46.61
C ARG A 26 -19.67 -3.14 -47.22
N PRO A 27 -19.67 -1.82 -47.45
CA PRO A 27 -18.51 -1.12 -47.97
C PRO A 27 -17.30 -1.44 -47.08
N ALA A 28 -16.19 -1.81 -47.72
CA ALA A 28 -14.95 -2.14 -47.03
C ALA A 28 -14.62 -1.01 -46.05
N VAL A 29 -14.70 -1.30 -44.75
CA VAL A 29 -14.37 -0.34 -43.70
C VAL A 29 -12.89 -0.05 -43.83
N GLN A 30 -12.56 1.06 -44.51
CA GLN A 30 -11.20 1.59 -44.51
C GLN A 30 -10.89 1.99 -43.07
N SER A 31 -10.18 1.11 -42.35
CA SER A 31 -9.74 1.42 -41.00
C SER A 31 -8.80 2.62 -41.10
N VAL A 32 -9.25 3.77 -40.62
CA VAL A 32 -8.42 4.97 -40.48
C VAL A 32 -7.37 4.65 -39.41
N ARG A 33 -6.26 4.02 -39.82
CA ARG A 33 -5.10 3.82 -38.95
C ARG A 33 -4.40 5.15 -38.84
N SER A 34 -4.20 5.63 -37.61
CA SER A 34 -3.47 6.88 -37.42
C SER A 34 -2.04 6.74 -37.98
N PRO A 35 -1.51 7.78 -38.66
CA PRO A 35 -0.17 7.72 -39.27
C PRO A 35 0.98 7.48 -38.28
N TRP A 36 0.73 7.72 -37.00
CA TRP A 36 1.72 7.51 -35.94
C TRP A 36 1.77 6.04 -35.48
N LEU A 37 0.64 5.32 -35.47
CA LEU A 37 0.61 3.90 -35.10
C LEU A 37 1.35 3.03 -36.11
N THR A 38 1.31 3.40 -37.39
CA THR A 38 2.03 2.69 -38.46
C THR A 38 3.55 2.81 -38.35
N ARG A 39 4.08 3.73 -37.54
CA ARG A 39 5.53 3.83 -37.26
C ARG A 39 6.00 2.88 -36.15
N LEU A 40 5.08 2.36 -35.34
CA LEU A 40 5.40 1.49 -34.20
C LEU A 40 5.46 0.00 -34.59
N ILE A 41 4.85 -0.37 -35.72
CA ILE A 41 4.77 -1.74 -36.21
C ILE A 41 5.51 -1.82 -37.55
N SER A 42 6.45 -2.76 -37.67
CA SER A 42 7.14 -3.03 -38.92
C SER A 42 6.16 -3.61 -39.95
N PRO A 43 6.01 -2.99 -41.14
CA PRO A 43 5.07 -3.47 -42.16
C PRO A 43 5.47 -4.84 -42.74
N GLN A 44 6.74 -5.25 -42.65
CA GLN A 44 7.22 -6.52 -43.21
C GLN A 44 7.02 -7.72 -42.26
N SER A 45 7.23 -7.53 -40.96
CA SER A 45 7.24 -8.63 -39.99
C SER A 45 6.02 -8.65 -39.07
N ASN A 46 5.18 -7.59 -39.12
CA ASN A 46 4.10 -7.36 -38.16
C ASN A 46 4.58 -7.37 -36.68
N GLN A 47 5.89 -7.19 -36.45
CA GLN A 47 6.52 -7.08 -35.15
C GLN A 47 6.66 -5.61 -34.75
N LEU A 48 6.75 -5.35 -33.44
CA LEU A 48 7.06 -4.02 -32.93
C LEU A 48 8.46 -3.59 -33.38
N THR A 49 8.60 -2.33 -33.78
CA THR A 49 9.92 -1.71 -33.95
C THR A 49 10.56 -1.45 -32.59
N LEU A 50 11.86 -1.13 -32.54
CA LEU A 50 12.51 -0.69 -31.29
C LEU A 50 11.74 0.48 -30.64
N VAL A 51 11.32 1.46 -31.43
CA VAL A 51 10.48 2.58 -30.98
C VAL A 51 9.14 2.09 -30.45
N GLY A 52 8.53 1.09 -31.11
CA GLY A 52 7.35 0.38 -30.61
C GLY A 52 7.57 -0.22 -29.22
N HIS A 53 8.69 -0.91 -29.00
CA HIS A 53 9.00 -1.54 -27.72
C HIS A 53 9.21 -0.52 -26.61
N LEU A 54 9.94 0.56 -26.90
CA LEU A 54 10.15 1.65 -25.94
C LEU A 54 8.84 2.36 -25.60
N ALA A 55 7.99 2.60 -26.61
CA ALA A 55 6.67 3.19 -26.39
C ALA A 55 5.79 2.29 -25.52
N LEU A 56 5.75 0.98 -25.78
CA LEU A 56 5.00 0.01 -24.99
C LEU A 56 5.50 -0.07 -23.54
N ALA A 57 6.82 -0.14 -23.35
CA ALA A 57 7.41 -0.14 -22.02
C ALA A 57 7.08 1.15 -21.26
N GLY A 58 7.22 2.29 -21.93
CA GLY A 58 6.88 3.61 -21.37
C GLY A 58 5.42 3.72 -20.96
N THR A 59 4.48 3.27 -21.81
CA THR A 59 3.05 3.31 -21.47
C THR A 59 2.70 2.37 -20.31
N LEU A 60 3.31 1.19 -20.23
CA LEU A 60 3.12 0.28 -19.09
C LEU A 60 3.65 0.87 -17.79
N LEU A 61 4.83 1.49 -17.81
CA LEU A 61 5.41 2.15 -16.64
C LEU A 61 4.57 3.35 -16.19
N LEU A 62 4.13 4.20 -17.13
CA LEU A 62 3.26 5.33 -16.84
C LEU A 62 1.89 4.88 -16.32
N GLY A 63 1.34 3.80 -16.88
CA GLY A 63 0.09 3.20 -16.42
C GLY A 63 0.23 2.66 -14.99
N SER A 64 1.32 1.95 -14.71
CA SER A 64 1.64 1.48 -13.35
C SER A 64 1.80 2.64 -12.38
N LEU A 65 2.54 3.69 -12.74
CA LEU A 65 2.69 4.89 -11.90
C LEU A 65 1.35 5.57 -11.63
N SER A 66 0.53 5.74 -12.66
CA SER A 66 -0.80 6.36 -12.55
C SER A 66 -1.71 5.54 -11.63
N LEU A 67 -1.65 4.22 -11.72
CA LEU A 67 -2.37 3.31 -10.83
C LEU A 67 -1.88 3.45 -9.38
N ASN A 68 -0.58 3.51 -9.15
CA ASN A 68 0.00 3.72 -7.82
C ASN A 68 -0.45 5.05 -7.21
N VAL A 69 -0.44 6.13 -7.98
CA VAL A 69 -0.93 7.46 -7.53
C VAL A 69 -2.42 7.41 -7.21
N TRP A 70 -3.23 6.78 -8.06
CA TRP A 70 -4.67 6.62 -7.82
C TRP A 70 -4.95 5.78 -6.57
N MET A 71 -4.26 4.64 -6.39
CA MET A 71 -4.38 3.80 -5.19
C MET A 71 -3.94 4.56 -3.93
N PHE A 72 -2.88 5.36 -4.01
CA PHE A 72 -2.44 6.19 -2.88
C PHE A 72 -3.48 7.25 -2.51
N ALA A 73 -4.07 7.93 -3.50
CA ALA A 73 -5.13 8.91 -3.28
C ALA A 73 -6.37 8.27 -2.67
N PHE A 74 -6.79 7.12 -3.21
CA PHE A 74 -7.92 6.34 -2.69
C PHE A 74 -7.67 5.85 -1.25
N ALA A 75 -6.49 5.31 -0.97
CA ALA A 75 -6.16 4.84 0.36
C ALA A 75 -6.05 6.00 1.36
N SER A 76 -5.56 7.16 0.93
CA SER A 76 -5.52 8.38 1.76
C SER A 76 -6.91 8.96 2.03
N SER A 77 -7.88 8.83 1.11
CA SER A 77 -9.26 9.21 1.42
C SER A 77 -9.88 8.29 2.46
N GLN A 78 -9.69 6.97 2.32
CA GLN A 78 -10.20 5.99 3.28
C GLN A 78 -9.55 6.12 4.66
N GLU A 79 -8.25 6.41 4.71
CA GLU A 79 -7.52 6.66 5.95
C GLU A 79 -8.11 7.82 6.75
N ARG A 80 -8.45 8.95 6.09
CA ARG A 80 -9.06 10.09 6.78
C ARG A 80 -10.40 9.73 7.42
N ASP A 81 -11.21 8.94 6.71
CA ASP A 81 -12.52 8.50 7.20
C ASP A 81 -12.37 7.49 8.35
N TRP A 82 -11.43 6.55 8.24
CA TRP A 82 -11.18 5.54 9.27
C TRP A 82 -10.57 6.13 10.54
N LEU A 83 -9.59 7.01 10.37
CA LEU A 83 -8.84 7.56 11.48
C LEU A 83 -9.65 8.59 12.27
N ASN A 84 -10.58 9.31 11.63
CA ASN A 84 -11.42 10.35 12.21
C ASN A 84 -10.72 11.12 13.36
N LEU A 85 -9.43 11.42 13.16
CA LEU A 85 -8.49 11.91 14.18
C LEU A 85 -8.87 13.28 14.72
N ASN A 86 -9.80 13.94 14.03
CA ASN A 86 -10.39 15.20 14.39
C ASN A 86 -11.21 15.14 15.70
N THR A 87 -11.45 13.96 16.28
CA THR A 87 -12.43 13.82 17.37
C THR A 87 -11.91 14.07 18.78
N VAL A 88 -10.60 14.10 19.06
CA VAL A 88 -10.13 14.23 20.46
C VAL A 88 -8.83 15.01 20.67
N ALA A 89 -8.31 15.72 19.67
CA ALA A 89 -7.12 16.54 19.88
C ALA A 89 -7.44 17.72 20.82
N LYS A 90 -7.04 17.61 22.10
CA LYS A 90 -7.18 18.71 23.07
C LYS A 90 -6.10 19.75 22.81
N THR A 91 -6.46 21.03 22.93
CA THR A 91 -5.48 22.10 22.88
C THR A 91 -4.73 22.21 24.21
N ARG A 92 -3.59 22.89 24.20
CA ARG A 92 -2.85 23.20 25.44
C ARG A 92 -3.72 23.98 26.43
N ALA A 93 -4.59 24.87 25.94
CA ALA A 93 -5.52 25.64 26.78
C ALA A 93 -6.57 24.74 27.44
N ASP A 94 -7.15 23.79 26.70
CA ASP A 94 -8.08 22.81 27.26
C ASP A 94 -7.42 21.95 28.34
N SER A 95 -6.19 21.49 28.07
CA SER A 95 -5.39 20.71 29.03
C SER A 95 -5.04 21.52 30.28
N GLN A 96 -4.72 22.80 30.14
CA GLN A 96 -4.49 23.71 31.27
C GLN A 96 -5.74 23.86 32.14
N ALA A 97 -6.92 24.01 31.52
CA ALA A 97 -8.19 24.11 32.24
C ALA A 97 -8.53 22.82 33.02
N LEU A 98 -8.10 21.66 32.55
CA LEU A 98 -8.33 20.38 33.25
C LEU A 98 -7.46 20.22 34.50
N VAL A 99 -6.23 20.74 34.48
CA VAL A 99 -5.30 20.62 35.62
C VAL A 99 -5.48 21.70 36.68
N THR A 100 -6.31 22.73 36.47
CA THR A 100 -6.46 23.85 37.44
C THR A 100 -7.00 23.40 38.79
N ASN A 101 -7.78 22.31 38.82
CA ASN A 101 -8.43 21.81 40.02
C ASN A 101 -7.56 20.81 40.81
N ILE A 102 -6.41 20.41 40.27
CA ILE A 102 -5.50 19.46 40.93
C ILE A 102 -4.67 20.22 41.98
N GLN A 103 -4.60 19.69 43.20
CA GLN A 103 -3.71 20.21 44.24
C GLN A 103 -2.25 19.90 43.90
N ALA A 104 -1.64 20.76 43.09
CA ALA A 104 -0.27 20.65 42.60
C ALA A 104 0.33 22.06 42.44
N THR A 105 1.65 22.15 42.53
CA THR A 105 2.40 23.39 42.26
C THR A 105 2.25 23.83 40.80
N ALA A 106 2.52 25.11 40.51
CA ALA A 106 2.48 25.62 39.14
C ALA A 106 3.45 24.88 38.20
N ALA A 107 4.63 24.49 38.72
CA ALA A 107 5.62 23.74 37.98
C ALA A 107 5.12 22.32 37.63
N GLU A 108 4.53 21.61 38.59
CA GLU A 108 3.96 20.28 38.38
C GLU A 108 2.80 20.32 37.37
N ARG A 109 1.90 21.30 37.47
CA ARG A 109 0.81 21.48 36.49
C ARG A 109 1.35 21.71 35.09
N SER A 110 2.35 22.57 34.94
CA SER A 110 3.00 22.79 33.64
C SER A 110 3.60 21.49 33.10
N ARG A 111 4.31 20.73 33.95
CA ARG A 111 4.94 19.47 33.56
C ARG A 111 3.91 18.42 33.11
N MET A 112 2.81 18.28 33.84
CA MET A 112 1.72 17.36 33.45
C MET A 112 1.11 17.74 32.09
N VAL A 113 0.92 19.03 31.82
CA VAL A 113 0.44 19.51 30.52
C VAL A 113 1.45 19.18 29.42
N ASP A 114 2.74 19.41 29.65
CA ASP A 114 3.78 19.09 28.66
C ASP A 114 3.86 17.59 28.36
N GLN A 115 3.79 16.74 29.38
CA GLN A 115 3.73 15.28 29.23
C GLN A 115 2.50 14.86 28.43
N PHE A 116 1.33 15.43 28.75
CA PHE A 116 0.08 15.13 28.04
C PHE A 116 0.13 15.51 26.56
N MET A 117 0.64 16.71 26.24
CA MET A 117 0.82 17.14 24.85
C MET A 117 1.79 16.23 24.10
N LEU A 118 2.88 15.79 24.75
CA LEU A 118 3.82 14.83 24.17
C LEU A 118 3.15 13.48 23.89
N ILE A 119 2.38 12.94 24.85
CA ILE A 119 1.63 11.69 24.68
C ILE A 119 0.70 11.81 23.47
N GLN A 120 -0.09 12.88 23.39
CA GLN A 120 -1.01 13.13 22.28
C GLN A 120 -0.28 13.17 20.92
N ALA A 121 0.85 13.89 20.85
CA ALA A 121 1.66 13.94 19.65
C ALA A 121 2.23 12.56 19.26
N ARG A 122 2.59 11.72 20.24
CA ARG A 122 3.07 10.35 20.00
C ARG A 122 1.96 9.42 19.50
N VAL A 123 0.76 9.50 20.07
CA VAL A 123 -0.43 8.78 19.58
C VAL A 123 -0.66 9.12 18.11
N GLU A 124 -0.68 10.41 17.78
CA GLU A 124 -0.87 10.89 16.40
C GLU A 124 0.26 10.43 15.46
N THR A 125 1.51 10.48 15.92
CA THR A 125 2.64 10.02 15.11
C THR A 125 2.53 8.53 14.78
N HIS A 126 2.27 7.68 15.78
CA HIS A 126 2.22 6.24 15.56
C HIS A 126 1.05 5.82 14.66
N VAL A 127 -0.11 6.48 14.78
CA VAL A 127 -1.24 6.18 13.89
C VAL A 127 -0.99 6.65 12.46
N GLN A 128 -0.33 7.79 12.26
CA GLN A 128 0.07 8.27 10.93
C GLN A 128 1.13 7.35 10.28
N VAL A 129 2.13 6.91 11.06
CA VAL A 129 3.16 5.99 10.57
C VAL A 129 2.55 4.63 10.22
N MET A 130 1.67 4.10 11.07
CA MET A 130 0.92 2.88 10.80
C MET A 130 0.08 3.01 9.51
N GLY A 131 -0.65 4.12 9.36
CA GLY A 131 -1.43 4.43 8.16
C GLY A 131 -0.58 4.50 6.89
N LEU A 132 0.59 5.16 6.96
CA LEU A 132 1.55 5.20 5.86
C LEU A 132 1.99 3.80 5.43
N PHE A 133 2.45 2.96 6.37
CA PHE A 133 2.90 1.62 6.04
C PHE A 133 1.77 0.73 5.50
N TYR A 134 0.56 0.87 6.04
CA TYR A 134 -0.61 0.17 5.52
C TYR A 134 -0.89 0.54 4.05
N LYS A 135 -0.87 1.84 3.72
CA LYS A 135 -1.05 2.33 2.34
C LYS A 135 0.02 1.79 1.41
N LEU A 136 1.30 1.91 1.79
CA LEU A 136 2.41 1.44 0.98
C LEU A 136 2.35 -0.08 0.77
N ASN A 137 1.99 -0.85 1.80
CA ASN A 137 1.80 -2.28 1.69
C ASN A 137 0.66 -2.67 0.76
N PHE A 138 -0.49 -1.99 0.87
CA PHE A 138 -1.64 -2.21 -0.01
C PHE A 138 -1.30 -1.95 -1.48
N ILE A 139 -0.63 -0.82 -1.76
CA ILE A 139 -0.16 -0.44 -3.10
C ILE A 139 0.82 -1.46 -3.67
N ALA A 140 1.80 -1.89 -2.86
CA ALA A 140 2.78 -2.88 -3.26
C ALA A 140 2.13 -4.23 -3.58
N LEU A 141 1.24 -4.73 -2.70
CA LEU A 141 0.52 -5.99 -2.93
C LEU A 141 -0.40 -5.92 -4.16
N GLY A 142 -1.12 -4.82 -4.34
CA GLY A 142 -1.96 -4.61 -5.53
C GLY A 142 -1.13 -4.64 -6.82
N THR A 143 0.02 -3.97 -6.82
CA THR A 143 0.94 -3.97 -7.97
C THR A 143 1.54 -5.34 -8.22
N VAL A 144 1.96 -6.07 -7.18
CA VAL A 144 2.45 -7.45 -7.28
C VAL A 144 1.38 -8.36 -7.87
N GLY A 145 0.14 -8.29 -7.38
CA GLY A 145 -0.97 -9.12 -7.88
C GLY A 145 -1.26 -8.89 -9.36
N LEU A 146 -1.38 -7.62 -9.77
CA LEU A 146 -1.62 -7.27 -11.18
C LEU A 146 -0.45 -7.66 -12.09
N ALA A 147 0.78 -7.36 -11.67
CA ALA A 147 1.97 -7.70 -12.44
C ALA A 147 2.14 -9.23 -12.55
N THR A 148 1.87 -9.98 -11.48
CA THR A 148 1.88 -11.45 -11.52
C THR A 148 0.86 -11.98 -12.52
N GLY A 149 -0.38 -11.46 -12.50
CA GLY A 149 -1.40 -11.85 -13.47
C GLY A 149 -0.97 -11.62 -14.92
N LEU A 150 -0.41 -10.44 -15.21
CA LEU A 150 0.12 -10.11 -16.54
C LEU A 150 1.29 -11.02 -16.94
N ALA A 151 2.21 -11.30 -16.01
CA ALA A 151 3.34 -12.20 -16.24
C ALA A 151 2.86 -13.61 -16.56
N SER A 152 1.92 -14.17 -15.76
CA SER A 152 1.38 -15.51 -15.96
C SER A 152 0.64 -15.66 -17.29
N ILE A 153 -0.19 -14.69 -17.66
CA ILE A 153 -0.89 -14.68 -18.96
C ILE A 153 0.12 -14.65 -20.10
N SER A 154 1.11 -13.75 -20.01
CA SER A 154 2.14 -13.62 -21.06
C SER A 154 2.93 -14.91 -21.20
N LEU A 155 3.37 -15.49 -20.08
CA LEU A 155 4.10 -16.75 -20.05
C LEU A 155 3.28 -17.92 -20.62
N PHE A 156 1.97 -17.99 -20.37
CA PHE A 156 1.09 -19.01 -20.94
C PHE A 156 1.09 -18.95 -22.47
N PHE A 157 0.93 -17.76 -23.06
CA PHE A 157 0.96 -17.59 -24.50
C PHE A 157 2.34 -17.87 -25.10
N ILE A 158 3.41 -17.40 -24.45
CA ILE A 158 4.80 -17.70 -24.83
C ILE A 158 5.02 -19.22 -24.83
N SER A 159 4.53 -19.94 -23.81
CA SER A 159 4.69 -21.40 -23.70
C SER A 159 3.92 -22.17 -24.77
N LYS A 160 2.79 -21.63 -25.25
CA LYS A 160 1.98 -22.25 -26.31
C LYS A 160 2.58 -22.07 -27.71
N VAL A 161 3.12 -20.89 -27.99
CA VAL A 161 3.67 -20.55 -29.32
C VAL A 161 5.15 -20.89 -29.45
N GLY A 162 5.88 -20.85 -28.34
CA GLY A 162 7.34 -20.96 -28.29
C GLY A 162 8.02 -19.59 -28.30
N TRP A 163 9.16 -19.51 -27.62
CA TRP A 163 9.93 -18.27 -27.42
C TRP A 163 10.44 -17.65 -28.73
N GLU A 164 10.71 -18.46 -29.75
CA GLU A 164 11.26 -17.97 -31.03
C GLU A 164 10.19 -17.40 -31.96
N GLN A 165 8.93 -17.85 -31.83
CA GLN A 165 7.85 -17.53 -32.76
C GLN A 165 6.86 -16.51 -32.17
N VAL A 166 6.87 -16.31 -30.86
CA VAL A 166 5.97 -15.38 -30.18
C VAL A 166 6.36 -13.92 -30.46
N ASN A 167 5.37 -13.02 -30.46
CA ASN A 167 5.61 -11.60 -30.65
C ASN A 167 6.50 -11.04 -29.51
N ASN A 168 7.60 -10.37 -29.87
CA ASN A 168 8.52 -9.71 -28.94
C ASN A 168 7.83 -8.77 -27.94
N ALA A 169 6.68 -8.20 -28.30
CA ALA A 169 5.89 -7.36 -27.38
C ALA A 169 5.41 -8.15 -26.14
N LEU A 170 5.03 -9.42 -26.33
CA LEU A 170 4.58 -10.30 -25.26
C LEU A 170 5.74 -10.71 -24.35
N ILE A 171 6.92 -10.94 -24.93
CA ILE A 171 8.16 -11.18 -24.18
C ILE A 171 8.51 -9.97 -23.31
N ASN A 172 8.47 -8.77 -23.88
CA ASN A 172 8.75 -7.55 -23.11
C ASN A 172 7.73 -7.32 -22.00
N LEU A 173 6.44 -7.58 -22.25
CA LEU A 173 5.40 -7.51 -21.22
C LEU A 173 5.67 -8.50 -20.09
N PHE A 174 6.10 -9.72 -20.41
CA PHE A 174 6.48 -10.73 -19.42
C PHE A 174 7.70 -10.27 -18.58
N ILE A 175 8.75 -9.77 -19.22
CA ILE A 175 9.98 -9.33 -18.53
C ILE A 175 9.69 -8.15 -17.61
N LEU A 176 8.98 -7.12 -18.10
CA LEU A 176 8.64 -5.93 -17.32
C LEU A 176 7.74 -6.28 -16.13
N SER A 177 6.70 -7.09 -16.35
CA SER A 177 5.80 -7.49 -15.26
C SER A 177 6.50 -8.34 -14.21
N SER A 178 7.38 -9.26 -14.61
CA SER A 178 8.22 -10.03 -13.69
C SER A 178 9.18 -9.13 -12.89
N GLY A 179 9.80 -8.14 -13.53
CA GLY A 179 10.64 -7.15 -12.86
C GLY A 179 9.89 -6.33 -11.82
N LEU A 180 8.65 -5.91 -12.14
CA LEU A 180 7.78 -5.19 -11.19
C LEU A 180 7.41 -6.07 -9.99
N VAL A 181 7.12 -7.36 -10.20
CA VAL A 181 6.85 -8.31 -9.12
C VAL A 181 8.05 -8.43 -8.19
N ILE A 182 9.24 -8.66 -8.75
CA ILE A 182 10.48 -8.78 -7.97
C ILE A 182 10.74 -7.50 -7.19
N PHE A 183 10.65 -6.34 -7.84
CA PHE A 183 10.92 -5.05 -7.20
C PHE A 183 9.98 -4.78 -6.03
N HIS A 184 8.66 -4.87 -6.23
CA HIS A 184 7.69 -4.56 -5.17
C HIS A 184 7.67 -5.61 -4.06
N SER A 185 7.90 -6.89 -4.39
CA SER A 185 8.03 -7.94 -3.37
C SER A 185 9.25 -7.67 -2.47
N ASN A 186 10.38 -7.26 -3.06
CA ASN A 186 11.55 -6.88 -2.27
C ASN A 186 11.31 -5.63 -1.44
N LEU A 187 10.58 -4.63 -1.93
CA LEU A 187 10.21 -3.46 -1.11
C LEU A 187 9.44 -3.87 0.15
N ILE A 188 8.46 -4.77 0.02
CA ILE A 188 7.69 -5.27 1.18
C ILE A 188 8.61 -5.91 2.22
N LEU A 189 9.58 -6.71 1.76
CA LEU A 189 10.53 -7.41 2.63
C LEU A 189 11.56 -6.46 3.28
N ILE A 190 12.15 -5.55 2.50
CA ILE A 190 13.18 -4.61 2.98
C ILE A 190 12.61 -3.69 4.06
N PHE A 191 11.42 -3.15 3.80
CA PHE A 191 10.76 -2.22 4.71
C PHE A 191 9.85 -2.91 5.74
N LYS A 192 9.83 -4.25 5.79
CA LYS A 192 9.09 -5.05 6.77
C LYS A 192 7.71 -4.47 7.10
N PHE A 193 6.90 -4.21 6.07
CA PHE A 193 5.71 -3.38 6.24
C PHE A 193 4.75 -3.92 7.32
N GLN A 194 4.58 -5.24 7.42
CA GLN A 194 3.73 -5.86 8.44
C GLN A 194 4.26 -5.65 9.86
N ASP A 195 5.56 -5.84 10.08
CA ASP A 195 6.18 -5.66 11.40
C ASP A 195 6.08 -4.19 11.84
N ASN A 196 6.31 -3.25 10.91
CA ASN A 196 6.17 -1.82 11.17
C ASN A 196 4.73 -1.42 11.49
N ILE A 197 3.73 -2.00 10.80
CA ILE A 197 2.30 -1.79 11.13
C ILE A 197 2.00 -2.33 12.53
N GLN A 198 2.44 -3.55 12.83
CA GLN A 198 2.17 -4.20 14.12
C GLN A 198 2.81 -3.43 15.28
N LEU A 199 4.08 -3.06 15.15
CA LEU A 199 4.83 -2.33 16.18
C LEU A 199 4.23 -0.94 16.44
N ASN A 200 3.89 -0.20 15.39
CA ASN A 200 3.23 1.10 15.55
C ASN A 200 1.81 0.96 16.13
N GLY A 201 1.08 -0.09 15.79
CA GLY A 201 -0.23 -0.39 16.38
C GLY A 201 -0.15 -0.72 17.89
N GLN A 202 0.88 -1.46 18.30
CA GLN A 202 1.16 -1.73 19.72
C GLN A 202 1.50 -0.44 20.46
N LEU A 203 2.45 0.36 19.95
CA LEU A 203 2.82 1.64 20.57
C LEU A 203 1.64 2.61 20.63
N TYR A 204 0.84 2.72 19.57
CA TYR A 204 -0.38 3.51 19.56
C TYR A 204 -1.31 3.11 20.73
N THR A 205 -1.50 1.81 20.94
CA THR A 205 -2.34 1.28 22.03
C THR A 205 -1.75 1.64 23.39
N GLU A 206 -0.45 1.48 23.59
CA GLU A 206 0.26 1.81 24.82
C GLU A 206 0.19 3.31 25.16
N TYR A 207 0.45 4.18 24.18
CA TYR A 207 0.31 5.63 24.36
C TYR A 207 -1.14 6.05 24.61
N THR A 208 -2.12 5.37 24.01
CA THR A 208 -3.54 5.63 24.26
C THR A 208 -3.94 5.22 25.68
N GLN A 209 -3.41 4.11 26.19
CA GLN A 209 -3.61 3.72 27.60
C GLN A 209 -2.99 4.74 28.55
N LEU A 210 -1.78 5.22 28.26
CA LEU A 210 -1.12 6.26 29.05
C LEU A 210 -1.91 7.58 29.00
N TYR A 211 -2.41 7.97 27.82
CA TYR A 211 -3.29 9.13 27.64
C TYR A 211 -4.54 9.03 28.53
N ASN A 212 -5.23 7.88 28.51
CA ASN A 212 -6.41 7.64 29.34
C ASN A 212 -6.09 7.61 30.83
N ALA A 213 -4.91 7.11 31.22
CA ALA A 213 -4.46 7.14 32.61
C ALA A 213 -4.25 8.57 33.10
N VAL A 214 -3.63 9.45 32.29
CA VAL A 214 -3.48 10.88 32.61
C VAL A 214 -4.83 11.57 32.75
N LEU A 215 -5.76 11.35 31.81
CA LEU A 215 -7.11 11.91 31.91
C LEU A 215 -7.86 11.40 33.14
N SER A 216 -7.72 10.12 33.48
CA SER A 216 -8.35 9.54 34.67
C SER A 216 -7.78 10.14 35.95
N TYR A 217 -6.46 10.34 36.02
CA TYR A 217 -5.80 11.01 37.14
C TYR A 217 -6.32 12.44 37.33
N TRP A 218 -6.45 13.21 36.23
CA TRP A 218 -6.98 14.57 36.28
C TRP A 218 -8.47 14.62 36.67
N ALA A 219 -9.26 13.62 36.27
CA ALA A 219 -10.69 13.56 36.55
C ALA A 219 -11.01 13.16 38.00
N ILE A 220 -10.33 12.14 38.54
CA ILE A 220 -10.60 11.62 39.89
C ILE A 220 -10.08 12.60 40.95
N GLN A 221 -8.99 13.31 40.63
CA GLN A 221 -8.18 14.09 41.57
C GLN A 221 -7.67 13.20 42.73
N PRO A 222 -6.53 13.49 43.36
CA PRO A 222 -6.07 12.73 44.52
C PRO A 222 -7.00 13.00 45.72
N SER A 223 -8.16 12.34 45.71
CA SER A 223 -9.24 12.48 46.69
C SER A 223 -9.22 11.36 47.73
N THR A 224 -8.41 10.32 47.48
CA THR A 224 -8.26 9.18 48.39
C THR A 224 -6.85 9.13 48.99
N PRO A 225 -6.67 8.67 50.23
CA PRO A 225 -5.36 8.57 50.88
C PRO A 225 -4.33 7.73 50.13
N ASN A 226 -4.77 6.82 49.26
CA ASN A 226 -3.92 5.93 48.46
C ASN A 226 -3.68 6.44 47.03
N SER A 227 -4.18 7.63 46.68
CA SER A 227 -3.94 8.22 45.36
C SER A 227 -2.48 8.71 45.25
N PRO A 228 -1.80 8.48 44.11
CA PRO A 228 -0.44 8.98 43.92
C PRO A 228 -0.40 10.51 43.98
N THR A 229 0.65 11.05 44.59
CA THR A 229 0.86 12.51 44.61
C THR A 229 1.15 13.01 43.19
N PRO A 230 0.95 14.31 42.90
CA PRO A 230 1.33 14.89 41.61
C PRO A 230 2.75 14.56 41.17
N ALA A 231 3.71 14.66 42.11
CA ALA A 231 5.11 14.33 41.85
C ALA A 231 5.31 12.85 41.50
N ASP A 232 4.70 11.93 42.26
CA ASP A 232 4.78 10.48 41.99
C ASP A 232 4.17 10.14 40.63
N PHE A 233 3.04 10.76 40.29
CA PHE A 233 2.37 10.57 39.01
C PHE A 233 3.22 11.09 37.84
N ILE A 234 3.83 12.27 37.98
CA ILE A 234 4.75 12.83 36.97
C ILE A 234 5.92 11.88 36.76
N LEU A 235 6.53 11.38 37.84
CA LEU A 235 7.67 10.46 37.77
C LEU A 235 7.28 9.15 37.07
N ALA A 236 6.15 8.55 37.45
CA ALA A 236 5.65 7.33 36.82
C ALA A 236 5.34 7.53 35.32
N THR A 237 4.79 8.69 34.96
CA THR A 237 4.54 9.05 33.56
C THR A 237 5.84 9.22 32.78
N ASP A 238 6.85 9.87 33.36
CA ASP A 238 8.18 10.02 32.74
C ASP A 238 8.89 8.68 32.54
N GLN A 239 8.79 7.77 33.51
CA GLN A 239 9.31 6.41 33.39
C GLN A 239 8.63 5.68 32.24
N ARG A 240 7.29 5.72 32.17
CA ARG A 240 6.55 5.06 31.09
C ARG A 240 6.85 5.66 29.72
N LEU A 241 6.97 6.98 29.62
CA LEU A 241 7.38 7.66 28.39
C LEU A 241 8.80 7.25 27.95
N THR A 242 9.70 7.03 28.91
CA THR A 242 11.07 6.57 28.63
C THR A 242 11.05 5.13 28.10
N GLU A 243 10.26 4.24 28.70
CA GLU A 243 10.10 2.85 28.26
C GLU A 243 9.52 2.76 26.84
N LEU A 244 8.52 3.61 26.53
CA LEU A 244 7.86 3.66 25.22
C LEU A 244 8.63 4.49 24.17
N GLY A 245 9.75 5.11 24.53
CA GLY A 245 10.52 6.05 23.69
C GLY A 245 11.24 5.42 22.48
N GLN A 246 10.79 4.25 22.03
CA GLN A 246 11.37 3.53 20.90
C GLN A 246 10.90 4.10 19.56
N ILE A 247 11.81 4.15 18.59
CA ILE A 247 11.49 4.50 17.20
C ILE A 247 11.00 3.23 16.52
N ALA A 248 9.71 3.18 16.18
CA ALA A 248 9.11 2.04 15.48
C ALA A 248 9.33 2.13 13.97
N LEU A 249 10.59 1.94 13.57
CA LEU A 249 11.00 1.79 12.19
C LEU A 249 12.00 0.65 12.10
N ASP A 250 11.54 -0.51 11.65
CA ASP A 250 12.40 -1.64 11.32
C ASP A 250 12.75 -1.61 9.83
N PHE A 251 14.01 -1.94 9.51
CA PHE A 251 14.55 -1.95 8.17
C PHE A 251 15.57 -3.08 8.05
N ASP A 252 15.37 -3.98 7.09
CA ASP A 252 16.30 -5.09 6.87
C ASP A 252 17.51 -4.64 6.05
N VAL A 253 18.53 -4.11 6.74
CA VAL A 253 19.79 -3.66 6.13
C VAL A 253 20.51 -4.80 5.39
N SER A 254 20.34 -6.05 5.83
CA SER A 254 21.01 -7.22 5.23
C SER A 254 20.57 -7.47 3.78
N ARG A 255 19.36 -7.02 3.42
CA ARG A 255 18.81 -7.09 2.07
C ARG A 255 19.40 -6.03 1.13
N VAL A 256 20.02 -4.99 1.68
CA VAL A 256 20.67 -3.91 0.93
C VAL A 256 22.18 -4.13 0.82
N SER A 257 22.82 -4.68 1.86
CA SER A 257 24.28 -4.81 1.93
C SER A 257 24.87 -5.93 1.06
N GLN A 258 24.06 -6.85 0.53
CA GLN A 258 24.54 -7.87 -0.42
C GLN A 258 25.11 -7.25 -1.72
N TRP A 259 24.83 -5.98 -2.00
CA TRP A 259 25.36 -5.24 -3.14
C TRP A 259 26.77 -4.67 -2.92
N SER A 260 27.28 -4.66 -1.68
CA SER A 260 28.62 -4.14 -1.36
C SER A 260 29.70 -5.22 -1.28
N GLN A 261 29.37 -6.49 -1.56
CA GLN A 261 30.39 -7.51 -1.77
C GLN A 261 31.11 -7.16 -3.09
N PRO A 262 32.42 -6.88 -3.08
CA PRO A 262 33.16 -6.71 -4.33
C PRO A 262 32.96 -7.96 -5.18
N LEU A 263 32.85 -7.81 -6.50
CA LEU A 263 32.84 -8.92 -7.45
C LEU A 263 34.21 -9.62 -7.44
N GLU A 264 34.58 -10.29 -6.35
CA GLU A 264 35.87 -10.94 -6.13
C GLU A 264 36.07 -12.20 -7.00
N GLY A 265 35.17 -12.50 -7.95
CA GLY A 265 35.22 -13.71 -8.78
C GLY A 265 35.21 -13.52 -10.29
N ALA A 266 35.13 -12.29 -10.83
CA ALA A 266 34.95 -12.08 -12.28
C ALA A 266 36.26 -11.92 -13.08
N GLY A 267 37.44 -12.07 -12.47
CA GLY A 267 38.72 -11.74 -13.11
C GLY A 267 39.92 -12.65 -12.80
N ALA A 268 39.72 -13.82 -12.20
CA ALA A 268 40.82 -14.79 -12.09
C ALA A 268 40.88 -15.61 -13.39
N GLU A 269 41.61 -15.09 -14.39
CA GLU A 269 42.09 -15.92 -15.50
C GLU A 269 42.90 -17.10 -14.91
N PRO A 270 42.63 -18.35 -15.32
CA PRO A 270 43.51 -19.46 -14.96
C PRO A 270 44.89 -19.16 -15.56
N SER A 271 45.89 -19.02 -14.68
CA SER A 271 47.28 -18.94 -15.10
C SER A 271 47.69 -20.26 -15.78
N PRO A 272 48.48 -20.19 -16.88
CA PRO A 272 48.83 -21.35 -17.71
C PRO A 272 49.67 -22.40 -16.99
#